data_AF-A0A2V6JME9-F1
#
_entry.id   AF-A0A2V6JME9-F1
#
_cell.length_a   1.000
_cell.length_b   1.000
_cell.length_c   1.000
_cell.angle_alpha   90.00
_cell.angle_beta   90.00
_cell.angle_gamma   90.00
#
_symmetry.space_group_name_H-M   'P 1'
#
loop_
_entity.id
_entity.type
_entity.pdbx_description
1 polymer ?
#
loop_
_entity_poly.entity_id
_entity_poly.type
_entity_poly.pdbx_seq_one_letter_code
_entity_poly.pdbx_strand_id
1 'polypeptide(L)'
;MLWIISGPSSVGKTTFIRNRRCVALTGLPPETPIIKPVNAPGPDRRFQSVTDCFVHYNILRPVSLFAKRQAKKTSAIDEYRARSVRFADDPWWFGFAHEPADKKALVLIANRAGILERARNRSRYKFDYWKALYEKLRLSDIYRAWFAELNRTGIPHTFVDATNSGYAELDQDSALAIVDAD
;
A
#
# COMPACT_ATOMS: atom_id res chain seq x y z
N MET A 1 -7.14 -8.21 15.74
CA MET A 1 -6.85 -6.92 15.09
C MET A 1 -6.23 -7.14 13.71
N LEU A 2 -6.76 -6.49 12.67
CA LEU A 2 -6.20 -6.55 11.32
C LEU A 2 -5.32 -5.33 11.05
N TRP A 3 -4.01 -5.54 10.87
CA TRP A 3 -3.05 -4.46 10.62
C TRP A 3 -2.73 -4.31 9.15
N ILE A 4 -3.19 -3.22 8.55
CA ILE A 4 -2.91 -2.89 7.15
C ILE A 4 -1.51 -2.29 7.07
N ILE A 5 -0.58 -3.03 6.47
CA ILE A 5 0.73 -2.52 6.11
C ILE A 5 0.65 -2.07 4.65
N SER A 6 0.56 -0.76 4.44
CA SER A 6 0.32 -0.15 3.13
C SER A 6 1.52 0.63 2.62
N GLY A 7 1.63 0.70 1.29
CA GLY A 7 2.66 1.45 0.57
C GLY A 7 2.50 1.23 -0.94
N PRO A 8 3.17 2.02 -1.80
CA PRO A 8 2.92 2.08 -3.25
C PRO A 8 2.99 0.71 -3.91
N SER A 9 4.06 -0.03 -3.65
CA SER A 9 4.25 -1.39 -4.14
C SER A 9 4.71 -2.32 -3.02
N SER A 10 4.92 -3.61 -3.32
CA SER A 10 5.45 -4.58 -2.35
C SER A 10 6.90 -4.30 -1.89
N VAL A 11 7.52 -3.21 -2.34
CA VAL A 11 8.86 -2.80 -1.95
C VAL A 11 8.85 -2.30 -0.51
N GLY A 12 9.79 -2.79 0.31
CA GLY A 12 9.96 -2.35 1.71
C GLY A 12 8.99 -2.95 2.73
N LYS A 13 7.76 -3.33 2.35
CA LYS A 13 6.75 -3.81 3.33
C LYS A 13 7.12 -5.08 4.08
N THR A 14 7.57 -6.13 3.40
CA THR A 14 8.03 -7.36 4.09
C THR A 14 9.26 -7.10 4.96
N THR A 15 10.13 -6.17 4.55
CA THR A 15 11.28 -5.76 5.36
C THR A 15 10.82 -5.05 6.62
N PHE A 16 9.84 -4.14 6.50
CA PHE A 16 9.25 -3.45 7.64
C PHE A 16 8.54 -4.41 8.61
N ILE A 17 7.73 -5.35 8.11
CA ILE A 17 7.03 -6.34 8.94
C ILE A 17 8.00 -7.13 9.84
N ARG A 18 9.20 -7.40 9.35
CA ARG A 18 10.25 -8.11 10.10
C ARG A 18 11.11 -7.20 10.99
N ASN A 19 10.92 -5.89 10.89
CA ASN A 19 11.69 -4.92 11.66
C ASN A 19 11.12 -4.78 13.07
N ARG A 20 12.00 -4.58 14.07
CA ARG A 20 11.61 -4.36 15.47
C ARG A 20 10.63 -3.20 15.65
N ARG A 21 10.67 -2.20 14.76
CA ARG A 21 9.75 -1.07 14.78
C ARG A 21 8.32 -1.48 14.46
N CYS A 22 8.09 -2.44 13.56
CA CYS A 22 6.75 -2.97 13.31
C CYS A 22 6.20 -3.67 14.56
N VAL A 23 7.04 -4.46 15.24
CA VAL A 23 6.68 -5.08 16.53
C VAL A 23 6.33 -4.02 17.57
N ALA A 24 7.14 -2.98 17.70
CA ALA A 24 6.89 -1.89 18.66
C ALA A 24 5.58 -1.13 18.37
N LEU A 25 5.24 -0.91 17.10
CA LEU A 25 4.04 -0.17 16.71
C LEU A 25 2.76 -1.01 16.78
N THR A 26 2.86 -2.31 16.55
CA THR A 26 1.69 -3.19 16.42
C THR A 26 1.47 -4.11 17.61
N GLY A 27 2.50 -4.34 18.42
CA GLY A 27 2.54 -5.37 19.47
C GLY A 27 2.60 -6.80 18.93
N LEU A 28 2.69 -6.99 17.61
CA LEU A 28 2.59 -8.30 16.97
C LEU A 28 3.98 -8.89 16.67
N PRO A 29 4.16 -10.20 16.84
CA PRO A 29 5.43 -10.87 16.54
C PRO A 29 5.72 -10.93 15.02
N PRO A 30 6.99 -11.04 14.60
CA PRO A 30 7.37 -11.14 13.19
C PRO A 30 6.75 -12.34 12.42
N GLU A 31 6.34 -13.38 13.14
CA GLU A 31 5.74 -14.62 12.64
C GLU A 31 4.23 -14.48 12.38
N THR A 32 3.64 -13.34 12.76
CA THR A 32 2.21 -13.08 12.54
C THR A 32 1.82 -13.31 11.07
N PRO A 33 0.70 -14.02 10.82
CA PRO A 33 0.26 -14.32 9.47
C PRO A 33 0.17 -13.08 8.57
N ILE A 34 0.71 -13.21 7.36
CA ILE A 34 0.64 -12.14 6.34
C ILE A 34 -0.39 -12.52 5.28
N ILE A 35 -1.46 -11.74 5.20
CA ILE A 35 -2.51 -11.86 4.20
C ILE A 35 -2.22 -10.86 3.07
N LYS A 36 -2.14 -11.36 1.84
CA LYS A 36 -2.01 -10.55 0.63
C LYS A 36 -3.32 -10.52 -0.13
N PRO A 37 -3.72 -9.36 -0.69
CA PRO A 37 -4.89 -9.26 -1.55
C PRO A 37 -4.82 -10.23 -2.73
N VAL A 38 -5.88 -11.01 -2.90
CA VAL A 38 -6.04 -11.92 -4.04
C VAL A 38 -6.87 -11.24 -5.13
N ASN A 39 -6.73 -11.71 -6.36
CA ASN A 39 -7.42 -11.18 -7.53
C ASN A 39 -8.84 -11.74 -7.68
N ALA A 40 -9.52 -11.99 -6.56
CA ALA A 40 -10.87 -12.55 -6.48
C ALA A 40 -11.77 -11.60 -5.67
N PRO A 41 -13.06 -11.48 -6.05
CA PRO A 41 -14.03 -10.71 -5.28
C PRO A 41 -14.43 -11.44 -3.99
N GLY A 42 -14.94 -10.67 -3.03
CA GLY A 42 -15.52 -11.17 -1.78
C GLY A 42 -14.55 -11.13 -0.58
N PRO A 43 -15.08 -11.39 0.63
CA PRO A 43 -14.29 -11.40 1.85
C PRO A 43 -13.26 -12.53 1.81
N ASP A 44 -12.04 -12.22 2.26
CA ASP A 44 -11.00 -13.22 2.35
C ASP A 44 -11.32 -14.17 3.49
N ARG A 45 -11.65 -15.44 3.18
CA ARG A 45 -12.04 -16.44 4.19
C ARG A 45 -11.00 -16.62 5.30
N ARG A 46 -9.74 -16.24 5.05
CA ARG A 46 -8.68 -16.25 6.06
C ARG A 46 -8.95 -15.29 7.24
N PHE A 47 -9.78 -14.26 7.07
CA PHE A 47 -10.17 -13.37 8.16
C PHE A 47 -11.11 -14.04 9.16
N GLN A 48 -11.79 -15.13 8.77
CA GLN A 48 -12.69 -15.87 9.66
C GLN A 48 -11.93 -16.72 10.70
N SER A 49 -10.68 -17.07 10.41
CA SER A 49 -9.87 -17.97 11.25
C SER A 49 -8.66 -17.31 11.89
N VAL A 50 -8.40 -16.03 11.62
CA VAL A 50 -7.22 -15.32 12.11
C VAL A 50 -7.65 -14.08 12.88
N THR A 51 -7.36 -14.08 14.17
CA THR A 51 -7.63 -12.95 15.07
C THR A 51 -6.68 -11.79 14.81
N ASP A 52 -5.38 -12.06 14.64
CA ASP A 52 -4.35 -11.05 14.39
C ASP A 52 -3.53 -11.36 13.14
N CYS A 53 -3.47 -10.40 12.21
CA CYS A 53 -2.69 -10.57 10.99
C CYS A 53 -2.17 -9.24 10.43
N PHE A 54 -1.17 -9.35 9.56
CA PHE A 54 -0.73 -8.27 8.70
C PHE A 54 -1.40 -8.38 7.33
N VAL A 55 -2.13 -7.35 6.93
CA VAL A 55 -2.65 -7.17 5.58
C VAL A 55 -1.65 -6.38 4.76
N HIS A 56 -0.96 -7.06 3.84
CA HIS A 56 0.06 -6.44 2.99
C HIS A 56 -0.60 -5.82 1.75
N TYR A 57 -1.08 -4.57 1.88
CA TYR A 57 -1.81 -3.86 0.82
C TYR A 57 -0.88 -2.98 -0.05
N ASN A 58 -1.09 -3.01 -1.37
CA ASN A 58 -0.36 -2.16 -2.32
C ASN A 58 -1.30 -1.04 -2.78
N ILE A 59 -1.00 0.22 -2.49
CA ILE A 59 -1.89 1.33 -2.89
C ILE A 59 -1.88 1.59 -4.41
N LEU A 60 -0.92 1.02 -5.15
CA LEU A 60 -0.99 0.98 -6.63
C LEU A 60 -1.84 -0.16 -7.19
N ARG A 61 -2.51 -0.95 -6.34
CA ARG A 61 -3.31 -2.09 -6.80
C ARG A 61 -4.43 -1.69 -7.78
N PRO A 62 -5.22 -0.62 -7.56
CA PRO A 62 -6.25 -0.21 -8.52
C PRO A 62 -5.71 0.01 -9.94
N VAL A 63 -4.66 0.83 -10.08
CA VAL A 63 -4.05 1.09 -11.39
C VAL A 63 -3.29 -0.13 -11.93
N SER A 64 -2.69 -0.97 -11.08
CA SER A 64 -2.04 -2.21 -11.52
C SER A 64 -3.04 -3.21 -12.11
N LEU A 65 -4.25 -3.29 -11.54
CA LEU A 65 -5.34 -4.11 -12.08
C LEU A 65 -5.83 -3.57 -13.42
N PHE A 66 -6.05 -2.26 -13.51
CA PHE A 66 -6.39 -1.58 -14.77
C PHE A 66 -5.33 -1.84 -15.85
N ALA A 67 -4.06 -1.60 -15.55
CA ALA A 67 -2.94 -1.81 -16.46
C ALA A 67 -2.85 -3.25 -17.00
N LYS A 68 -3.18 -4.25 -16.17
CA LYS A 68 -3.09 -5.67 -16.55
C LYS A 68 -4.30 -6.20 -17.30
N ARG A 69 -5.48 -5.62 -17.07
CA ARG A 69 -6.76 -6.21 -17.51
C ARG A 69 -7.50 -5.39 -18.54
N GLN A 70 -7.28 -4.07 -18.58
CA GLN A 70 -8.13 -3.13 -19.31
C GLN A 70 -7.33 -2.17 -20.20
N ALA A 71 -6.14 -1.77 -19.76
CA ALA A 71 -5.35 -0.79 -20.49
C ALA A 71 -4.99 -1.30 -21.90
N LYS A 72 -5.23 -0.44 -22.89
CA LYS A 72 -4.79 -0.65 -24.28
C LYS A 72 -3.45 0.04 -24.48
N LYS A 73 -2.74 -0.29 -25.56
CA LYS A 73 -1.50 0.44 -25.96
C LYS A 73 -1.73 1.95 -26.10
N THR A 74 -2.96 2.36 -26.41
CA THR A 74 -3.39 3.75 -26.62
C THR A 74 -4.00 4.42 -25.38
N SER A 75 -4.06 3.75 -24.23
CA SER A 75 -4.62 4.36 -23.01
C SER A 75 -3.82 5.59 -22.58
N ALA A 76 -4.52 6.72 -22.41
CA ALA A 76 -3.92 8.01 -22.04
C ALA A 76 -3.43 8.02 -20.59
N ILE A 77 -2.44 8.88 -20.30
CA ILE A 77 -1.88 9.04 -18.94
C ILE A 77 -2.96 9.40 -17.92
N ASP A 78 -3.90 10.27 -18.29
CA ASP A 78 -4.96 10.71 -17.38
C ASP A 78 -5.93 9.57 -17.01
N GLU A 79 -6.08 8.55 -17.87
CA GLU A 79 -6.82 7.35 -17.54
C GLU A 79 -6.12 6.56 -16.42
N TYR A 80 -4.79 6.41 -16.48
CA TYR A 80 -4.01 5.77 -15.42
C TYR A 80 -4.14 6.53 -14.10
N ARG A 81 -4.05 7.87 -14.14
CA ARG A 81 -4.20 8.72 -12.95
C ARG A 81 -5.59 8.60 -12.34
N ALA A 82 -6.63 8.74 -13.16
CA ALA A 82 -8.01 8.63 -12.70
C ALA A 82 -8.34 7.25 -12.09
N ARG A 83 -7.73 6.18 -12.60
CA ARG A 83 -7.91 4.81 -12.06
C ARG A 83 -7.07 4.54 -10.82
N SER A 84 -5.96 5.25 -10.62
CA SER A 84 -5.03 5.00 -9.51
C SER A 84 -5.57 5.34 -8.14
N VAL A 85 -6.58 6.21 -8.07
CA VAL A 85 -7.20 6.67 -6.81
C VAL A 85 -8.54 6.00 -6.51
N ARG A 86 -9.00 5.07 -7.37
CA ARG A 86 -10.29 4.37 -7.20
C ARG A 86 -10.14 3.11 -6.36
N PHE A 87 -9.85 3.26 -5.08
CA PHE A 87 -9.71 2.12 -4.16
C PHE A 87 -11.00 1.32 -4.01
N ALA A 88 -12.16 1.97 -4.00
CA ALA A 88 -13.46 1.31 -3.95
C ALA A 88 -13.74 0.40 -5.17
N ASP A 89 -13.08 0.64 -6.31
CA ASP A 89 -13.18 -0.23 -7.50
C ASP A 89 -12.36 -1.52 -7.35
N ASP A 90 -11.45 -1.62 -6.37
CA ASP A 90 -10.72 -2.86 -6.05
C ASP A 90 -11.63 -3.78 -5.23
N PRO A 91 -12.15 -4.89 -5.79
CA PRO A 91 -13.14 -5.72 -5.11
C PRO A 91 -12.62 -6.32 -3.81
N TRP A 92 -11.30 -6.54 -3.72
CA TRP A 92 -10.68 -7.06 -2.52
C TRP A 92 -10.66 -6.01 -1.40
N TRP A 93 -10.29 -4.76 -1.74
CA TRP A 93 -10.32 -3.66 -0.77
C TRP A 93 -11.74 -3.37 -0.32
N PHE A 94 -12.69 -3.33 -1.26
CA PHE A 94 -14.11 -3.14 -0.94
C PHE A 94 -14.60 -4.19 0.07
N GLY A 95 -14.34 -5.48 -0.18
CA GLY A 95 -14.71 -6.54 0.76
C GLY A 95 -14.02 -6.40 2.11
N PHE A 96 -12.70 -6.17 2.11
CA PHE A 96 -11.91 -6.04 3.34
C PHE A 96 -12.32 -4.84 4.20
N ALA A 97 -12.57 -3.67 3.60
CA ALA A 97 -12.94 -2.46 4.33
C ALA A 97 -14.23 -2.64 5.14
N HIS A 98 -15.17 -3.45 4.62
CA HIS A 98 -16.47 -3.74 5.25
C HIS A 98 -16.48 -4.98 6.15
N GLU A 99 -15.34 -5.67 6.31
CA GLU A 99 -15.24 -6.81 7.23
C GLU A 99 -15.52 -6.33 8.67
N PRO A 100 -16.37 -7.01 9.48
CA PRO A 100 -16.69 -6.60 10.85
C PRO A 100 -15.57 -6.99 11.83
N ALA A 101 -14.37 -6.46 11.60
CA ALA A 101 -13.20 -6.66 12.44
C ALA A 101 -12.50 -5.32 12.68
N ASP A 102 -11.87 -5.19 13.86
CA ASP A 102 -11.05 -4.04 14.17
C ASP A 102 -9.85 -3.97 13.23
N LYS A 103 -9.63 -2.77 12.67
CA LYS A 103 -8.56 -2.49 11.71
C LYS A 103 -7.73 -1.31 12.19
N LYS A 104 -6.43 -1.36 11.90
CA LYS A 104 -5.51 -0.22 11.98
C LYS A 104 -4.58 -0.25 10.78
N ALA A 105 -4.07 0.90 10.36
CA ALA A 105 -3.12 0.98 9.25
C ALA A 105 -1.78 1.57 9.66
N LEU A 106 -0.71 0.99 9.15
CA LEU A 106 0.61 1.60 9.05
C LEU A 106 0.87 1.92 7.58
N VAL A 107 1.07 3.19 7.28
CA VAL A 107 1.28 3.67 5.92
C VAL A 107 2.76 3.99 5.75
N LEU A 108 3.46 3.17 4.96
CA LEU A 108 4.87 3.37 4.65
C LEU A 108 5.01 4.50 3.62
N ILE A 109 5.68 5.56 4.04
CA ILE A 109 5.90 6.78 3.28
C ILE A 109 7.28 6.72 2.65
N ALA A 110 7.36 6.93 1.34
CA ALA A 110 8.62 7.10 0.64
C ALA A 110 8.40 7.88 -0.64
N ASN A 111 9.42 8.63 -1.05
CA ASN A 111 9.43 9.27 -2.35
C ASN A 111 9.67 8.27 -3.49
N ARG A 112 9.41 8.74 -4.71
CA ARG A 112 9.55 7.92 -5.91
C ARG A 112 10.99 7.42 -6.09
N ALA A 113 11.98 8.28 -5.88
CA ALA A 113 13.39 7.93 -6.01
C ALA A 113 13.77 6.74 -5.11
N GLY A 114 13.47 6.81 -3.81
CA GLY A 114 13.79 5.74 -2.85
C GLY A 114 13.03 4.44 -3.11
N ILE A 115 11.79 4.52 -3.62
CA ILE A 115 11.03 3.32 -4.03
C ILE A 115 11.69 2.65 -5.24
N LEU A 116 12.08 3.42 -6.25
CA LEU A 116 12.69 2.90 -7.48
C LEU A 116 14.08 2.32 -7.21
N GLU A 117 14.89 2.98 -6.37
CA GLU A 117 16.19 2.46 -5.95
C GLU A 117 16.06 1.08 -5.30
N ARG A 118 15.16 0.96 -4.31
CA ARG A 118 14.89 -0.34 -3.66
C ARG A 118 14.32 -1.37 -4.62
N ALA A 119 13.50 -0.96 -5.59
CA ALA A 119 12.96 -1.85 -6.60
C ALA A 119 14.08 -2.41 -7.50
N ARG A 120 15.06 -1.58 -7.87
CA ARG A 120 16.22 -1.94 -8.71
C ARG A 120 17.11 -2.98 -8.04
N ASN A 121 17.30 -2.86 -6.73
CA ASN A 121 18.16 -3.75 -5.95
C ASN A 121 17.53 -5.10 -5.58
N ARG A 122 16.29 -5.38 -6.02
CA ARG A 122 15.61 -6.65 -5.74
C ARG A 122 15.69 -7.61 -6.92
N SER A 123 16.30 -8.77 -6.69
CA SER A 123 16.27 -9.87 -7.64
C SER A 123 14.82 -10.31 -7.93
N ARG A 124 14.53 -10.60 -9.20
CA ARG A 124 13.21 -11.05 -9.69
C ARG A 124 12.06 -10.04 -9.52
N TYR A 125 12.34 -8.78 -9.17
CA TYR A 125 11.33 -7.73 -9.17
C TYR A 125 11.13 -7.19 -10.59
N LYS A 126 9.87 -6.93 -10.98
CA LYS A 126 9.54 -6.40 -12.33
C LYS A 126 9.86 -4.90 -12.42
N PHE A 127 11.13 -4.53 -12.29
CA PHE A 127 11.59 -3.16 -12.17
C PHE A 127 11.05 -2.28 -13.31
N ASP A 128 11.26 -2.67 -14.57
CA ASP A 128 10.86 -1.86 -15.73
C ASP A 128 9.34 -1.62 -15.77
N TYR A 129 8.54 -2.64 -15.42
CA TYR A 129 7.09 -2.50 -15.32
C TYR A 129 6.70 -1.43 -14.29
N TRP A 130 7.30 -1.47 -13.10
CA TRP A 130 6.97 -0.51 -12.04
C TRP A 130 7.48 0.88 -12.38
N LYS A 131 8.70 1.00 -12.92
CA LYS A 131 9.25 2.27 -13.39
C LYS A 131 8.32 2.94 -14.41
N ALA A 132 7.92 2.22 -15.45
CA ALA A 132 7.00 2.70 -16.47
C ALA A 132 5.60 3.05 -15.92
N LEU A 133 5.15 2.37 -14.86
CA LEU A 133 3.90 2.71 -14.19
C LEU A 133 4.04 4.00 -13.38
N TYR A 134 5.11 4.16 -12.60
CA TYR A 134 5.36 5.39 -11.84
C TYR A 134 5.52 6.62 -12.74
N GLU A 135 6.08 6.48 -13.94
CA GLU A 135 6.19 7.57 -14.92
C GLU A 135 4.85 8.16 -15.36
N LYS A 136 3.76 7.40 -15.23
CA LYS A 136 2.40 7.84 -15.61
C LYS A 136 1.63 8.43 -14.43
N LEU A 137 2.17 8.34 -13.22
CA LEU A 137 1.43 8.57 -11.99
C LEU A 137 2.02 9.73 -11.21
N ARG A 138 1.15 10.38 -10.43
CA ARG A 138 1.55 11.34 -9.40
C ARG A 138 1.43 10.63 -8.07
N LEU A 139 2.58 10.34 -7.45
CA LEU A 139 2.60 9.52 -6.25
C LEU A 139 1.89 10.20 -5.08
N SER A 140 2.01 11.53 -4.98
CA SER A 140 1.31 12.36 -4.02
C SER A 140 -0.22 12.26 -4.13
N ASP A 141 -0.77 12.31 -5.33
CA ASP A 141 -2.22 12.14 -5.55
C ASP A 141 -2.71 10.78 -5.01
N ILE A 142 -1.91 9.72 -5.20
CA ILE A 142 -2.26 8.36 -4.76
C ILE A 142 -2.20 8.25 -3.22
N TYR A 143 -1.17 8.81 -2.59
CA TYR A 143 -1.09 8.84 -1.12
C TYR A 143 -2.22 9.68 -0.51
N ARG A 144 -2.48 10.88 -1.04
CA ARG A 144 -3.59 11.75 -0.58
C ARG A 144 -4.93 11.03 -0.71
N ALA A 145 -5.18 10.38 -1.84
CA ALA A 145 -6.39 9.58 -2.02
C ALA A 145 -6.47 8.39 -1.06
N TRP A 146 -5.34 7.74 -0.76
CA TRP A 146 -5.30 6.64 0.20
C TRP A 146 -5.58 7.11 1.63
N PHE A 147 -5.06 8.26 2.04
CA PHE A 147 -5.34 8.85 3.36
C PHE A 147 -6.82 9.20 3.48
N ALA A 148 -7.38 9.82 2.45
CA ALA A 148 -8.81 10.11 2.38
C ALA A 148 -9.66 8.83 2.46
N GLU A 149 -9.23 7.75 1.81
CA GLU A 149 -9.94 6.46 1.84
C GLU A 149 -9.91 5.81 3.24
N LEU A 150 -8.77 5.85 3.94
CA LEU A 150 -8.66 5.37 5.32
C LEU A 150 -9.56 6.20 6.26
N ASN A 151 -9.57 7.52 6.11
CA ASN A 151 -10.46 8.41 6.84
C ASN A 151 -11.94 8.11 6.56
N ARG A 152 -12.31 7.96 5.30
CA ARG A 152 -13.68 7.65 4.86
C ARG A 152 -14.18 6.33 5.44
N THR A 153 -13.30 5.35 5.57
CA THR A 153 -13.61 4.02 6.14
C THR A 153 -13.48 3.97 7.67
N GLY A 154 -13.09 5.08 8.32
CA GLY A 154 -12.93 5.15 9.76
C GLY A 154 -11.78 4.31 10.31
N ILE A 155 -10.78 3.98 9.48
CA ILE A 155 -9.64 3.15 9.87
C ILE A 155 -8.54 4.04 10.46
N PRO A 156 -8.21 3.91 11.77
CA PRO A 156 -7.12 4.65 12.38
C PRO A 156 -5.79 4.30 11.70
N HIS A 157 -4.92 5.29 11.50
CA HIS A 157 -3.68 5.09 10.78
C HIS A 157 -2.52 5.92 11.32
N THR A 158 -1.32 5.40 11.11
CA THR A 158 -0.05 6.05 11.43
C THR A 158 0.84 6.06 10.18
N PHE A 159 1.49 7.20 9.94
CA PHE A 159 2.47 7.34 8.87
C PHE A 159 3.85 6.95 9.37
N VAL A 160 4.59 6.20 8.56
CA VAL A 160 5.91 5.70 8.90
C VAL A 160 6.89 6.06 7.79
N ASP A 161 7.96 6.79 8.13
CA ASP A 161 9.04 7.10 7.20
C ASP A 161 9.77 5.83 6.76
N ALA A 162 9.57 5.44 5.52
CA ALA A 162 10.24 4.30 4.90
C ALA A 162 11.29 4.76 3.88
N THR A 163 11.81 5.99 3.95
CA THR A 163 12.97 6.43 3.15
C THR A 163 14.24 5.70 3.60
N ASN A 164 14.38 5.48 4.90
CA ASN A 164 15.49 4.78 5.55
C ASN A 164 15.00 3.56 6.37
N SER A 165 15.90 2.90 7.09
CA SER A 165 15.61 1.71 7.93
C SER A 165 15.12 2.04 9.34
N GLY A 166 15.02 3.32 9.70
CA GLY A 166 14.63 3.80 11.03
C GLY A 166 13.13 3.76 11.29
N TYR A 167 12.29 3.89 10.26
CA TYR A 167 10.83 3.77 10.38
C TYR A 167 10.23 4.68 11.46
N ALA A 168 10.65 5.96 11.45
CA ALA A 168 10.11 6.98 12.35
C ALA A 168 8.62 7.22 12.07
N GLU A 169 7.85 7.51 13.12
CA GLU A 169 6.46 7.95 12.95
C GLU A 169 6.44 9.39 12.43
N LEU A 170 5.47 9.70 11.57
CA LEU A 170 5.30 11.00 10.96
C LEU A 170 3.90 11.54 11.24
N ASP A 171 3.79 12.86 11.32
CA ASP A 171 2.52 13.54 11.08
C ASP A 171 2.20 13.55 9.57
N GLN A 172 0.99 13.99 9.23
CA GLN A 172 0.52 13.99 7.84
C GLN A 172 1.32 14.95 6.95
N ASP A 173 1.71 16.11 7.48
CA ASP A 173 2.40 17.14 6.69
C ASP A 173 3.81 16.69 6.34
N SER A 174 4.53 16.10 7.29
CA SER A 174 5.83 15.47 7.10
C SER A 174 5.75 14.29 6.12
N ALA A 175 4.69 13.48 6.21
CA ALA A 175 4.45 12.40 5.27
C ALA A 175 4.29 12.92 3.83
N LEU A 176 3.50 13.98 3.64
CA LEU A 176 3.29 14.58 2.32
C LEU A 176 4.55 15.28 1.80
N ALA A 177 5.32 15.96 2.65
CA ALA A 177 6.58 16.58 2.28
C ALA A 177 7.58 15.56 1.70
N ILE A 178 7.68 14.36 2.28
CA ILE A 178 8.51 13.29 1.73
C ILE A 178 7.98 12.85 0.36
N VAL A 179 6.67 12.68 0.20
CA VAL A 179 6.10 12.18 -1.05
C VAL A 179 6.23 13.20 -2.19
N ASP A 180 6.16 14.49 -1.87
CA ASP A 180 6.28 15.60 -2.82
C ASP A 180 7.75 15.94 -3.16
N ALA A 181 8.72 15.41 -2.40
CA ALA A 181 10.15 15.49 -2.71
C ALA A 181 10.52 14.47 -3.81
N ASP A 182 10.23 14.82 -5.06
CA ASP A 182 10.59 14.04 -6.27
C ASP A 182 12.11 13.88 -6.45
#